data_AF-A0A3C2E4W0-F1
#
_entry.id   AF-A0A3C2E4W0-F1
#
_cell.length_a   1.000
_cell.length_b   1.000
_cell.length_c   1.000
_cell.angle_alpha   90.00
_cell.angle_beta   90.00
_cell.angle_gamma   90.00
#
_symmetry.space_group_name_H-M   'P 1'
#
loop_
_entity.id
_entity.type
_entity.pdbx_description
1 polymer ?
#
loop_
_entity_poly.entity_id
_entity_poly.type
_entity_poly.pdbx_seq_one_letter_code
_entity_poly.pdbx_strand_id
1 'polypeptide(L)' 'MTLPAPFRWPLFAALASALILGGAYVFEYGFGYAPCALCYDQRHIHQAVIGLGLVTGLVFHFVP' A
#
# COMPACT_ATOMS: atom_id res chain seq x y z
N MET A 1 22.98 -7.54 -5.19
CA MET A 1 22.63 -8.87 -5.71
C MET A 1 21.12 -8.95 -5.80
N THR A 2 20.60 -9.14 -6.99
CA THR A 2 19.17 -9.04 -7.34
C THR A 2 18.36 -10.20 -6.75
N LEU A 3 17.34 -9.89 -5.95
CA LEU A 3 16.40 -10.90 -5.45
C LEU A 3 15.67 -11.61 -6.60
N PRO A 4 15.35 -12.91 -6.44
CA PRO A 4 14.51 -13.62 -7.40
C PRO A 4 13.14 -12.93 -7.52
N ALA A 5 12.60 -12.87 -8.74
CA ALA A 5 11.30 -12.26 -9.07
C ALA A 5 10.16 -12.51 -8.05
N PRO A 6 9.99 -13.72 -7.47
CA PRO A 6 8.92 -13.97 -6.49
C PRO A 6 9.03 -13.17 -5.20
N PHE A 7 10.15 -12.52 -4.86
CA PHE A 7 10.30 -11.78 -3.60
C PHE A 7 10.03 -10.27 -3.71
N ARG A 8 9.77 -9.75 -4.91
CA ARG A 8 9.47 -8.32 -5.15
C ARG A 8 7.98 -7.99 -4.99
N TRP A 9 7.12 -9.01 -4.95
CA TRP A 9 5.68 -8.85 -4.79
C TRP A 9 5.22 -8.01 -3.58
N PRO A 10 5.86 -8.03 -2.39
CA PRO A 10 5.44 -7.16 -1.28
C PRO A 10 5.61 -5.68 -1.59
N LEU A 11 6.65 -5.30 -2.34
CA LEU A 11 6.85 -3.91 -2.77
C LEU A 11 5.79 -3.50 -3.79
N PHE A 12 5.42 -4.39 -4.72
CA PHE A 12 4.31 -4.12 -5.64
C PHE A 12 2.97 -4.01 -4.91
N ALA A 13 2.71 -4.87 -3.92
CA ALA A 13 1.50 -4.80 -3.10
C ALA A 13 1.42 -3.49 -2.29
N ALA A 14 2.54 -3.05 -1.73
CA ALA A 14 2.64 -1.75 -1.05
C ALA A 14 2.39 -0.59 -2.02
N LEU A 15 3.01 -0.60 -3.20
CA LEU A 15 2.81 0.44 -4.22
C LEU A 15 1.35 0.50 -4.69
N ALA A 16 0.75 -0.65 -5.01
CA ALA A 16 -0.65 -0.73 -5.44
C ALA A 16 -1.60 -0.21 -4.35
N SER A 17 -1.37 -0.60 -3.09
CA SER A 17 -2.18 -0.10 -1.97
C SER A 17 -2.02 1.40 -1.76
N ALA A 18 -0.81 1.95 -1.93
CA ALA A 18 -0.57 3.39 -1.84
C ALA A 18 -1.28 4.17 -2.96
N LEU A 19 -1.33 3.63 -4.18
CA LEU A 19 -2.04 4.24 -5.30
C LEU A 19 -3.55 4.26 -5.08
N ILE A 20 -4.15 3.15 -4.61
CA ILE A 20 -5.58 3.08 -4.29
C ILE A 20 -5.92 4.09 -3.19
N LEU A 21 -5.13 4.11 -2.12
CA LEU A 21 -5.30 5.01 -0.99
C LEU A 21 -5.18 6.48 -1.44
N GLY A 22 -4.19 6.79 -2.27
CA GLY A 22 -3.98 8.10 -2.87
C GLY A 22 -5.16 8.53 -3.75
N GLY A 23 -5.69 7.62 -4.58
CA GLY A 23 -6.90 7.85 -5.37
C GLY A 23 -8.09 8.20 -4.47
N ALA A 24 -8.29 7.49 -3.36
CA ALA A 24 -9.34 7.80 -2.40
C ALA A 24 -9.17 9.20 -1.78
N TYR A 25 -7.95 9.61 -1.42
CA TYR A 25 -7.66 10.99 -0.96
C TYR A 25 -8.00 12.04 -2.02
N VAL A 26 -7.74 11.75 -3.30
CA VAL A 26 -8.10 12.65 -4.42
C VAL A 26 -9.61 12.78 -4.56
N PHE A 27 -10.39 11.70 -4.38
CA PHE A 27 -11.84 11.79 -4.40
C PHE A 27 -12.41 12.54 -3.19
N GLU A 28 -11.85 12.34 -2.00
CA GLU A 28 -12.27 13.03 -0.78
C GLU A 28 -11.94 14.53 -0.83
N TYR A 29 -10.69 14.91 -1.09
CA TYR A 29 -10.25 16.31 -1.03
C TYR A 29 -10.29 17.05 -2.37
N GLY A 30 -10.21 16.33 -3.50
CA GLY A 30 -10.27 16.92 -4.83
C GLY A 30 -11.71 17.07 -5.34
N PHE A 31 -12.58 16.09 -5.09
CA PHE A 31 -13.97 16.09 -5.55
C PHE A 31 -15.01 16.28 -4.44
N GLY A 32 -14.60 16.29 -3.17
CA GLY A 32 -15.50 16.54 -2.03
C GLY A 32 -16.41 15.36 -1.68
N TYR A 33 -16.07 14.14 -2.09
CA TYR A 33 -16.86 12.96 -1.75
C TYR A 33 -16.62 12.53 -0.30
N ALA A 34 -17.68 12.58 0.51
CA ALA A 34 -17.63 12.14 1.89
C ALA A 34 -17.41 10.61 1.96
N PRO A 35 -16.44 10.13 2.76
CA PRO A 35 -16.19 8.71 2.92
C PRO A 35 -17.29 8.04 3.77
N CYS A 36 -17.61 6.79 3.44
CA CYS A 36 -18.46 5.95 4.27
C CYS A 36 -17.65 5.20 5.34
N ALA A 37 -18.32 4.65 6.36
CA ALA A 37 -17.65 3.93 7.45
C ALA A 37 -16.78 2.75 6.96
N LEU A 38 -17.24 2.03 5.92
CA LEU A 38 -16.48 0.92 5.36
C LEU A 38 -15.21 1.38 4.61
N CYS A 39 -15.26 2.56 3.97
CA CYS A 39 -14.07 3.14 3.34
C CYS A 39 -12.99 3.46 4.36
N TYR A 40 -13.35 3.90 5.58
CA TYR A 40 -12.38 4.12 6.65
C TYR A 40 -11.69 2.82 7.08
N ASP A 41 -12.44 1.72 7.19
CA ASP A 41 -11.87 0.42 7.55
C ASP A 41 -10.89 -0.08 6.46
N GLN A 42 -11.28 0.01 5.19
CA GLN A 42 -10.41 -0.31 4.06
C GLN A 42 -9.13 0.54 4.05
N ARG A 43 -9.25 1.80 4.48
CA ARG A 43 -8.13 2.73 4.59
C ARG A 43 -7.05 2.26 5.54
N HIS A 44 -7.47 1.83 6.73
CA HIS A 44 -6.56 1.30 7.75
C HIS A 44 -5.92 -0.01 7.28
N ILE A 45 -6.66 -0.86 6.57
CA ILE A 45 -6.11 -2.08 5.96
C ILE A 45 -5.06 -1.73 4.89
N HIS A 46 -5.33 -0.79 3.99
CA HIS A 46 -4.33 -0.36 3.00
C HIS A 46 -3.09 0.25 3.65
N GLN A 47 -3.24 1.05 4.71
CA GLN A 47 -2.11 1.57 5.49
C GLN A 47 -1.27 0.43 6.11
N ALA A 48 -1.92 -0.60 6.67
CA ALA A 48 -1.24 -1.77 7.21
C ALA A 48 -0.50 -2.56 6.11
N VAL A 49 -1.12 -2.77 4.95
CA VAL A 49 -0.50 -3.46 3.81
C VAL A 49 0.70 -2.69 3.27
N ILE A 50 0.62 -1.36 3.19
CA ILE A 50 1.74 -0.51 2.78
C ILE A 50 2.91 -0.70 3.77
N GLY A 51 2.64 -0.58 5.07
CA GLY A 51 3.66 -0.77 6.11
C GLY A 51 4.31 -2.16 6.05
N LEU A 52 3.50 -3.21 6.02
CA LEU A 52 3.99 -4.59 5.96
C LEU A 52 4.75 -4.89 4.67
N GLY A 53 4.23 -4.45 3.51
CA GLY A 53 4.85 -4.68 2.21
C GLY A 53 6.18 -3.93 2.05
N LEU A 54 6.30 -2.72 2.62
CA LEU A 54 7.57 -2.01 2.68
C LEU A 54 8.56 -2.69 3.62
N VAL A 55 8.15 -3.03 4.85
CA VAL A 55 9.06 -3.67 5.82
C VAL A 55 9.55 -5.01 5.29
N THR A 56 8.65 -5.89 4.84
CA THR A 56 9.02 -7.19 4.28
C THR A 56 9.87 -7.01 3.02
N GLY A 57 9.42 -6.20 2.06
CA GLY A 57 10.14 -5.94 0.83
C GLY A 57 11.55 -5.40 1.05
N LEU A 58 11.74 -4.48 2.00
CA LEU A 58 13.05 -3.95 2.37
C LEU A 58 13.89 -4.98 3.12
N VAL A 59 13.32 -5.69 4.10
CA VAL A 59 14.03 -6.75 4.85
C VAL A 59 14.58 -7.79 3.89
N PHE A 60 13.76 -8.33 2.99
CA PHE A 60 14.23 -9.29 2.00
C PHE A 60 15.18 -8.67 1.00
N HIS A 61 15.10 -7.37 0.71
CA HIS A 61 16.06 -6.69 -0.17
C HIS A 61 17.45 -6.54 0.45
N PHE A 62 17.53 -6.32 1.76
CA PHE A 62 18.78 -6.09 2.48
C PHE A 62 19.35 -7.34 3.18
N VAL A 63 18.52 -8.32 3.53
CA VAL A 63 18.91 -9.59 4.11
C VAL A 63 19.00 -10.64 3.00
N PRO A 64 20.18 -11.23 2.74
CA PRO A 64 20.38 -12.24 1.70
C PRO A 64 19.65 -13.56 1.97
#